data_AF-A0A2C9USK7-F1
#
_entry.id   AF-A0A2C9USK7-F1
#
_cell.length_a   1.000
_cell.length_b   1.000
_cell.length_c   1.000
_cell.angle_alpha   90.00
_cell.angle_beta   90.00
_cell.angle_gamma   90.00
#
_symmetry.space_group_name_H-M   'P 1'
#
loop_
_entity.id
_entity.type
_entity.pdbx_description
1 polymer ?
#
loop_
_entity_poly.entity_id
_entity_poly.type
_entity_poly.pdbx_seq_one_letter_code
_entity_poly.pdbx_strand_id
1 'polypeptide(L)' 'MIIVKMLCGNVNEVIGAATCCADHPELGSCKNGVDDDSTTNGKCWAFCVANCVNGGTCKNNHCHCNC' A
#
# COMPACT_ATOMS: atom_id res chain seq x y z
N MET A 1 12.84 22.20 -27.05
CA MET A 1 12.28 23.05 -25.98
C MET A 1 10.92 22.49 -25.63
N ILE A 2 10.46 22.24 -24.41
CA ILE A 2 10.95 22.38 -23.04
C ILE A 2 10.03 21.41 -22.26
N ILE A 3 10.62 20.37 -21.69
CA ILE A 3 10.24 19.61 -20.49
C ILE A 3 8.76 19.22 -20.26
N VAL A 4 8.43 17.94 -20.54
CA VAL A 4 7.51 17.18 -19.67
C VAL A 4 8.25 16.85 -18.36
N LYS A 5 8.47 17.88 -17.53
CA LYS A 5 8.80 17.75 -16.12
C LYS A 5 7.60 18.27 -15.34
N MET A 6 6.56 17.45 -15.21
CA MET A 6 5.79 17.49 -13.97
C MET A 6 6.35 16.37 -13.10
N LEU A 7 7.43 16.73 -12.41
CA LEU A 7 7.97 15.99 -11.29
C LEU A 7 6.89 16.04 -10.20
N CYS A 8 6.11 14.97 -10.05
CA CYS A 8 5.55 14.67 -8.75
C CYS A 8 6.76 14.47 -7.83
N GLY A 9 6.84 15.33 -6.80
CA GLY A 9 8.05 15.59 -6.01
C GLY A 9 8.72 14.33 -5.49
N ASN A 10 10.02 14.45 -5.17
CA ASN A 10 10.79 13.55 -4.30
C ASN A 10 10.42 12.07 -4.48
N VAL A 11 10.85 11.45 -5.57
CA VAL A 11 10.55 10.04 -5.96
C VAL A 11 10.87 8.96 -4.91
N ASN A 12 11.37 9.32 -3.72
CA ASN A 12 11.61 8.43 -2.60
C ASN A 12 10.73 8.72 -1.37
N GLU A 13 10.07 9.89 -1.32
CA GLU A 13 9.16 10.33 -0.25
C GLU A 13 7.68 10.19 -0.70
N VAL A 14 7.41 10.33 -2.00
CA VAL A 14 6.06 10.08 -2.57
C VAL A 14 5.74 8.61 -2.81
N ILE A 15 6.73 7.71 -2.90
CA ILE A 15 6.42 6.27 -3.10
C ILE A 15 5.88 5.65 -1.81
N GLY A 16 6.43 6.02 -0.65
CA GLY A 16 5.88 5.63 0.65
C GLY A 16 4.51 6.26 0.90
N ALA A 17 4.35 7.55 0.59
CA ALA A 17 3.07 8.26 0.77
C ALA A 17 1.98 7.84 -0.23
N ALA A 18 2.34 7.40 -1.44
CA ALA A 18 1.39 6.87 -2.43
C ALA A 18 1.01 5.41 -2.16
N THR A 19 1.83 4.68 -1.41
CA THR A 19 1.50 3.31 -0.96
C THR A 19 0.45 3.36 0.15
N CYS A 20 0.50 4.34 1.05
CA CYS A 20 -0.49 4.46 2.12
C CYS A 20 -1.77 5.18 1.65
N CYS A 21 -2.88 4.91 2.33
CA CYS A 21 -4.23 5.35 1.94
C CYS A 21 -4.68 4.87 0.54
N ALA A 22 -4.11 3.78 0.01
CA ALA A 22 -4.34 3.32 -1.35
C ALA A 22 -4.75 1.84 -1.41
N ASP A 23 -5.57 1.51 -2.42
CA ASP A 23 -5.87 0.12 -2.77
C ASP A 23 -4.78 -0.42 -3.70
N HIS A 24 -4.33 -1.64 -3.43
CA HIS A 24 -3.28 -2.36 -4.16
C HIS A 24 -3.84 -3.63 -4.83
N PRO A 25 -4.63 -3.50 -5.92
CA PRO A 25 -5.17 -4.65 -6.66
C PRO A 25 -4.07 -5.52 -7.28
N GLU A 26 -2.86 -5.00 -7.47
CA GLU A 26 -1.70 -5.74 -7.97
C GLU A 26 -1.24 -6.87 -7.03
N LEU A 27 -1.59 -6.80 -5.74
CA LEU A 27 -1.35 -7.87 -4.78
C LEU A 27 -2.35 -9.04 -4.95
N GLY A 28 -3.36 -8.85 -5.81
CA GLY A 28 -4.44 -9.79 -6.04
C GLY A 28 -5.44 -9.86 -4.88
N SER A 29 -6.38 -10.80 -4.99
CA SER A 29 -7.45 -10.97 -4.01
C SER A 29 -6.91 -11.24 -2.61
N CYS A 30 -7.55 -10.70 -1.59
CA CYS A 30 -7.20 -10.91 -0.18
C CYS A 30 -8.36 -11.55 0.60
N LYS A 31 -8.02 -12.14 1.75
CA LYS A 31 -8.95 -12.75 2.70
C LYS A 31 -8.85 -12.06 4.07
N ASN A 32 -10.00 -11.55 4.55
CA ASN A 32 -10.13 -10.99 5.89
C ASN A 32 -9.72 -11.99 6.98
N GLY A 33 -8.98 -11.51 7.97
CA GLY A 33 -8.43 -12.28 9.08
C GLY A 33 -7.25 -13.18 8.72
N VAL A 34 -6.71 -13.08 7.49
CA VAL A 34 -5.55 -13.87 7.05
C VAL A 34 -4.52 -12.96 6.38
N ASP A 35 -4.93 -12.21 5.36
CA ASP A 35 -4.01 -11.35 4.61
C ASP A 35 -3.79 -9.99 5.30
N ASP A 36 -4.72 -9.54 6.13
CA ASP A 36 -4.66 -8.33 6.95
C ASP A 36 -4.19 -8.56 8.38
N ASP A 37 -3.85 -9.79 8.74
CA ASP A 37 -3.46 -10.15 10.10
C ASP A 37 -2.00 -9.75 10.41
N SER A 38 -1.82 -8.93 11.45
CA SER A 38 -0.52 -8.41 11.88
C SER A 38 0.34 -9.40 12.65
N THR A 39 -0.25 -10.45 13.20
CA THR A 39 0.43 -11.48 14.00
C THR A 39 1.07 -12.53 13.11
N THR A 40 0.39 -12.89 12.03
CA THR A 40 0.86 -13.85 11.01
C THR A 40 1.59 -13.18 9.85
N ASN A 41 1.68 -11.85 9.88
CA ASN A 41 2.27 -11.04 8.81
C ASN A 41 1.61 -11.34 7.46
N GLY A 42 0.28 -11.26 7.45
CA GLY A 42 -0.56 -11.49 6.28
C GLY A 42 -0.14 -10.63 5.09
N LYS A 43 -0.44 -11.07 3.86
CA LYS A 43 0.04 -10.43 2.63
C LYS A 43 -0.19 -8.91 2.59
N CYS A 44 -1.41 -8.45 2.87
CA CYS A 44 -1.76 -7.04 2.89
C CYS A 44 -1.03 -6.32 4.03
N TRP A 45 -1.00 -6.91 5.22
CA TRP A 45 -0.28 -6.33 6.36
C TRP A 45 1.22 -6.17 6.07
N ALA A 46 1.89 -7.23 5.64
CA ALA A 46 3.33 -7.28 5.39
C ALA A 46 3.76 -6.33 4.28
N PHE A 47 2.98 -6.20 3.22
CA PHE A 47 3.27 -5.24 2.15
C PHE A 47 3.14 -3.79 2.65
N CYS A 48 2.05 -3.49 3.33
CA CYS A 48 1.76 -2.12 3.75
C CYS A 48 2.63 -1.68 4.93
N VAL A 49 2.96 -2.55 5.89
CA VAL A 49 3.79 -2.20 7.06
C VAL A 49 5.23 -1.80 6.69
N ALA A 50 5.68 -2.16 5.48
CA ALA A 50 6.97 -1.73 4.95
C ALA A 50 7.05 -0.21 4.71
N ASN A 51 5.91 0.44 4.44
CA ASN A 51 5.84 1.86 4.10
C ASN A 51 4.81 2.64 4.94
N CYS A 52 3.87 1.96 5.60
CA CYS A 52 2.71 2.51 6.30
C CYS A 52 2.65 2.00 7.73
N VAL A 53 2.67 2.92 8.70
CA VAL A 53 2.68 2.58 10.14
C VAL A 53 1.46 1.76 10.55
N ASN A 54 0.31 1.99 9.91
CA ASN A 54 -0.97 1.34 10.23
C ASN A 54 -1.19 0.02 9.46
N GLY A 55 -0.17 -0.47 8.74
CA GLY A 55 -0.25 -1.71 7.96
C GLY A 55 -1.32 -1.68 6.89
N GLY A 56 -1.86 -2.85 6.55
CA GLY A 56 -2.81 -3.02 5.46
C GLY A 56 -3.98 -3.91 5.84
N THR A 57 -5.17 -3.55 5.36
CA THR A 57 -6.41 -4.30 5.56
C THR A 57 -6.95 -4.87 4.27
N CYS A 58 -7.76 -5.91 4.36
CA CYS A 58 -8.44 -6.47 3.20
C CYS A 58 -9.82 -5.78 3.04
N LYS A 59 -9.99 -5.03 1.95
CA LYS A 59 -11.19 -4.23 1.66
C LYS A 59 -11.66 -4.50 0.24
N ASN A 60 -12.94 -4.87 0.07
CA ASN A 60 -13.50 -5.25 -1.24
C ASN A 60 -12.68 -6.33 -1.97
N ASN A 61 -12.14 -7.30 -1.23
CA ASN A 61 -11.19 -8.31 -1.71
C ASN A 61 -9.84 -7.76 -2.19
N HIS A 62 -9.53 -6.48 -2.01
CA HIS A 62 -8.23 -5.90 -2.36
C HIS A 62 -7.48 -5.46 -1.10
N CYS A 63 -6.16 -5.54 -1.11
CA CYS A 63 -5.35 -4.99 -0.02
C CYS A 63 -5.42 -3.46 -0.05
N HIS A 64 -5.81 -2.85 1.06
CA HIS A 64 -5.82 -1.41 1.27
C HIS A 64 -4.78 -1.06 2.34
N CYS A 65 -3.76 -0.29 1.98
CA CYS A 65 -2.77 0.18 2.95
C CYS A 65 -3.34 1.36 3.72
N ASN A 66 -3.35 1.25 5.05
CA ASN A 66 -3.89 2.28 5.92
C ASN A 66 -2.91 3.43 6.09
N CYS A 67 -3.47 4.61 6.26
CA CYS A 67 -2.86 5.74 6.95
C CYS A 67 -3.49 5.89 8.34
#